data_AF-A0A1P8YHI6-F1
#
_entry.id   AF-A0A1P8YHI6-F1
#
_cell.length_a   1.000
_cell.length_b   1.000
_cell.length_c   1.000
_cell.angle_alpha   90.00
_cell.angle_beta   90.00
_cell.angle_gamma   90.00
#
_symmetry.space_group_name_H-M   'P 1'
#
loop_
_entity.id
_entity.type
_entity.pdbx_description
1 polymer ?
#
loop_
_entity_poly.entity_id
_entity_poly.type
_entity_poly.pdbx_seq_one_letter_code
_entity_poly.pdbx_strand_id
1 'polypeptide(L)'
;MLATGGPVDRLLDVDGPVERLLAPGGLLDRLTAEEGPLERLTATAGPLETLTREGGLIERAIEEGGILETLLAKDGALERIIADGGPLDQIVSLSETLASLAPNLEKMGDSIELLRETVGVLSAAVGPLGDLAGRLPGRWLKGGRGNGTEYS
;
A
#
# COMPACT_ATOMS: atom_id res chain seq x y z
N MET A 1 -3.80 14.79 46.62
CA MET A 1 -4.86 15.53 45.90
C MET A 1 -4.78 15.12 44.45
N LEU A 2 -5.80 14.43 43.94
CA LEU A 2 -5.90 14.12 42.51
C LEU A 2 -5.98 15.45 41.76
N ALA A 3 -5.05 15.69 40.84
CA ALA A 3 -5.06 16.91 40.04
C ALA A 3 -6.18 16.82 39.01
N THR A 4 -7.14 17.74 39.05
CA THR A 4 -8.19 17.88 38.04
C THR A 4 -7.55 18.09 36.66
N GLY A 5 -7.95 17.30 35.68
CA GLY A 5 -7.38 17.25 34.32
C GLY A 5 -6.16 16.32 34.14
N GLY A 6 -5.75 15.59 35.18
CA GLY A 6 -4.65 14.61 35.10
C GLY A 6 -4.99 13.37 34.24
N PRO A 7 -3.99 12.55 33.86
CA PRO A 7 -4.22 11.31 33.11
C PRO A 7 -5.15 10.33 33.85
N VAL A 8 -5.10 10.33 35.19
CA VAL A 8 -6.02 9.55 36.04
C VAL A 8 -7.44 10.11 35.97
N ASP A 9 -7.60 11.43 35.91
CA ASP A 9 -8.90 12.09 35.80
C ASP A 9 -9.56 11.76 34.45
N ARG A 10 -8.79 11.76 33.35
CA ARG A 10 -9.26 11.33 32.02
C ARG A 10 -9.61 9.84 31.92
N LEU A 11 -8.94 8.99 32.71
CA LEU A 11 -9.25 7.55 32.75
C LEU A 11 -10.62 7.30 33.41
N LEU A 12 -10.92 8.09 34.44
CA LEU A 12 -12.13 7.99 35.28
C LEU A 12 -13.26 8.92 34.84
N ASP A 13 -13.07 9.65 33.73
CA ASP A 13 -14.08 10.54 33.16
C ASP A 13 -15.32 9.75 32.69
N VAL A 14 -16.44 10.45 32.56
CA VAL A 14 -17.66 9.90 31.94
C VAL A 14 -17.33 9.57 30.48
N ASP A 15 -17.64 8.34 30.06
CA ASP A 15 -17.18 7.73 28.79
C ASP A 15 -15.67 7.47 28.67
N GLY A 16 -14.94 7.60 29.79
CA GLY A 16 -13.53 7.27 29.90
C GLY A 16 -13.24 5.78 29.61
N PRO A 17 -11.99 5.42 29.31
CA PRO A 17 -11.60 4.04 29.04
C PRO A 17 -11.98 3.07 30.16
N VAL A 18 -11.93 3.51 31.43
CA VAL A 18 -12.30 2.70 32.59
C VAL A 18 -13.81 2.49 32.64
N GLU A 19 -14.60 3.53 32.41
CA GLU A 19 -16.06 3.42 32.36
C GLU A 19 -16.50 2.48 31.23
N ARG A 20 -15.91 2.58 30.03
CA ARG A 20 -16.18 1.67 28.90
C ARG A 20 -15.74 0.23 29.15
N LEU A 21 -14.72 0.04 29.97
CA LEU A 21 -14.23 -1.28 30.37
C LEU A 21 -15.22 -1.95 31.33
N LEU A 22 -15.75 -1.18 32.29
CA LEU A 22 -16.61 -1.64 33.39
C LEU A 22 -18.12 -1.52 33.10
N ALA A 23 -18.51 -0.82 32.04
CA ALA A 23 -19.90 -0.67 31.64
C ALA A 23 -20.54 -2.05 31.38
N PRO A 24 -21.85 -2.21 31.61
CA PRO A 24 -22.56 -3.45 31.32
C PRO A 24 -22.38 -3.87 29.85
N GLY A 25 -21.94 -5.11 29.62
CA GLY A 25 -21.57 -5.62 28.29
C GLY A 25 -20.25 -5.07 27.75
N GLY A 26 -19.46 -4.42 28.60
CA GLY A 26 -18.19 -3.78 28.29
C GLY A 26 -17.07 -4.77 27.94
N LEU A 27 -15.84 -4.26 27.87
CA LEU A 27 -14.68 -5.12 27.60
C LEU A 27 -14.43 -6.12 28.73
N LEU A 28 -14.62 -5.73 30.01
CA LEU A 28 -14.38 -6.61 31.14
C LEU A 28 -15.39 -7.75 31.14
N ASP A 29 -16.68 -7.43 31.02
CA ASP A 29 -17.76 -8.42 30.94
C ASP A 29 -17.54 -9.46 29.84
N ARG A 30 -17.09 -9.02 28.65
CA ARG A 30 -16.79 -9.93 27.53
C ARG A 30 -15.54 -10.79 27.76
N LEU A 31 -14.54 -10.25 28.45
CA LEU A 31 -13.32 -10.97 28.79
C LEU A 31 -13.59 -12.05 29.85
N THR A 32 -14.42 -11.75 30.85
CA THR A 32 -14.78 -12.63 31.97
C THR A 32 -16.07 -13.42 31.76
N ALA A 33 -16.68 -13.34 30.57
CA ALA A 33 -17.85 -14.14 30.21
C ALA A 33 -17.52 -15.63 30.29
N GLU A 34 -18.54 -16.46 30.48
CA GLU A 34 -18.44 -17.91 30.38
C GLU A 34 -17.97 -18.31 28.97
N GLU A 35 -16.99 -19.21 28.89
CA GLU A 35 -16.23 -19.56 27.68
C GLU A 35 -15.48 -18.36 27.04
N GLY A 36 -15.34 -17.27 27.79
CA GLY A 36 -14.70 -16.05 27.36
C GLY A 36 -13.19 -16.21 27.14
N PRO A 37 -12.54 -15.20 26.52
CA PRO A 37 -11.10 -15.23 26.27
C PRO A 37 -10.26 -15.46 27.52
N LEU A 38 -10.62 -14.88 28.68
CA LEU A 38 -9.87 -15.09 29.91
C LEU A 38 -10.04 -16.52 30.41
N GLU A 39 -11.25 -17.04 30.48
CA GLU A 39 -11.51 -18.42 30.94
C GLU A 39 -10.78 -19.44 30.06
N ARG A 40 -10.82 -19.29 28.74
CA ARG A 40 -10.07 -20.15 27.80
C ARG A 40 -8.56 -20.04 27.98
N LEU A 41 -8.05 -18.85 28.29
CA LEU A 41 -6.63 -18.61 28.48
C LEU A 41 -6.13 -19.23 29.80
N THR A 42 -6.94 -19.13 30.87
CA THR A 42 -6.62 -19.62 32.22
C THR A 42 -7.16 -21.02 32.53
N ALA A 43 -7.82 -21.67 31.57
CA ALA A 43 -8.28 -23.05 31.70
C ALA A 43 -7.11 -23.99 32.02
N THR A 44 -7.40 -25.09 32.71
CA THR A 44 -6.43 -26.16 32.96
C THR A 44 -5.90 -26.73 31.65
N ALA A 45 -4.59 -26.87 31.53
CA ALA A 45 -3.87 -27.18 30.28
C ALA A 45 -4.14 -26.15 29.16
N GLY A 46 -4.52 -24.93 29.53
CA GLY A 46 -4.77 -23.84 28.62
C GLY A 46 -3.48 -23.28 27.99
N PRO A 47 -3.61 -22.32 27.06
CA PRO A 47 -2.47 -21.70 26.43
C PRO A 47 -1.54 -21.02 27.44
N LEU A 48 -2.09 -20.36 28.47
CA LEU A 48 -1.27 -19.67 29.46
C LEU A 48 -0.40 -20.66 30.24
N GLU A 49 -0.99 -21.75 30.75
CA GLU A 49 -0.25 -22.81 31.45
C GLU A 49 0.79 -23.46 30.53
N THR A 50 0.47 -23.69 29.24
CA THR A 50 1.43 -24.25 28.27
C THR A 50 2.61 -23.31 28.00
N LEU A 51 2.37 -22.00 28.02
CA LEU A 51 3.39 -20.98 27.83
C LEU A 51 4.26 -20.80 29.07
N THR A 52 3.67 -20.83 30.27
CA THR A 52 4.32 -20.48 31.56
C THR A 52 4.78 -21.69 32.38
N ARG A 53 4.39 -22.92 32.03
CA ARG A 53 4.90 -24.14 32.68
C ARG A 53 6.41 -24.22 32.56
N GLU A 54 7.01 -25.02 33.46
CA GLU A 54 8.43 -25.36 33.40
C GLU A 54 8.78 -26.03 32.06
N GLY A 55 9.86 -25.56 31.44
CA GLY A 55 10.25 -25.90 30.07
C GLY A 55 9.23 -25.47 29.00
N GLY A 56 8.36 -24.52 29.34
CA GLY A 56 7.36 -23.93 28.45
C GLY A 56 7.99 -23.05 27.37
N LEU A 57 7.15 -22.54 26.47
CA LEU A 57 7.65 -21.70 25.37
C LEU A 57 8.28 -20.39 25.85
N ILE A 58 7.76 -19.79 26.93
CA ILE A 58 8.34 -18.55 27.46
C ILE A 58 9.73 -18.84 28.02
N GLU A 59 9.87 -19.88 28.84
CA GLU A 59 11.16 -20.26 29.44
C GLU A 59 12.19 -20.61 28.36
N ARG A 60 11.82 -21.40 27.35
CA ARG A 60 12.70 -21.72 26.21
C ARG A 60 13.01 -20.54 25.31
N ALA A 61 12.18 -19.51 25.31
CA ALA A 61 12.45 -18.31 24.55
C ALA A 61 13.49 -17.43 25.26
N ILE A 62 13.43 -17.35 26.59
CA ILE A 62 14.31 -16.51 27.44
C ILE A 62 15.57 -17.24 27.95
N GLU A 63 15.64 -18.57 27.82
CA GLU A 63 16.82 -19.35 28.20
C GLU A 63 18.07 -18.92 27.41
N GLU A 64 19.25 -19.23 27.96
CA GLU A 64 20.52 -18.94 27.32
C GLU A 64 20.64 -19.69 25.98
N GLY A 65 20.92 -18.96 24.90
CA GLY A 65 20.87 -19.46 23.53
C GLY A 65 19.46 -19.59 22.96
N GLY A 66 18.44 -19.10 23.66
CA GLY A 66 17.05 -19.12 23.25
C GLY A 66 16.77 -18.24 22.03
N ILE A 67 15.53 -18.32 21.54
CA ILE A 67 15.11 -17.53 20.36
C ILE A 67 15.13 -16.03 20.64
N LEU A 68 14.78 -15.57 21.84
CA LEU A 68 14.79 -14.13 22.14
C LEU A 68 16.21 -13.60 22.16
N GLU A 69 17.15 -14.33 22.77
CA GLU A 69 18.56 -13.95 22.76
C GLU A 69 19.10 -13.89 21.33
N THR A 70 18.80 -14.88 20.49
CA THR A 70 19.25 -14.88 19.07
C THR A 70 18.64 -13.72 18.27
N LEU A 71 17.38 -13.36 18.53
CA LEU A 71 16.71 -12.24 17.87
C LEU A 71 17.27 -10.88 18.32
N LEU A 72 17.57 -10.74 19.61
CA LEU A 72 18.04 -9.51 20.27
C LEU A 72 19.56 -9.39 20.30
N ALA A 73 20.29 -10.44 19.90
CA ALA A 73 21.74 -10.43 19.81
C ALA A 73 22.21 -9.33 18.86
N LYS A 74 23.45 -8.89 19.05
CA LYS A 74 24.12 -7.98 18.12
C LYS A 74 24.20 -8.63 16.74
N ASP A 75 23.84 -7.88 15.71
CA ASP A 75 23.66 -8.35 14.33
C ASP A 75 22.57 -9.44 14.19
N GLY A 76 21.69 -9.53 15.19
CA GLY A 76 20.58 -10.46 15.26
C GLY A 76 19.50 -10.15 14.21
N ALA A 77 18.53 -11.04 14.09
CA ALA A 77 17.50 -10.89 13.06
C ALA A 77 16.69 -9.60 13.23
N LEU A 78 16.42 -9.17 14.48
CA LEU A 78 15.69 -7.93 14.73
C LEU A 78 16.49 -6.72 14.25
N GLU A 79 17.77 -6.62 14.62
CA GLU A 79 18.65 -5.52 14.20
C GLU A 79 18.77 -5.46 12.68
N ARG A 80 18.94 -6.60 12.01
CA ARG A 80 19.02 -6.66 10.53
C ARG A 80 17.72 -6.24 9.83
N ILE A 81 16.58 -6.48 10.44
CA ILE A 81 15.27 -6.12 9.89
C ILE A 81 15.04 -4.61 9.97
N ILE A 82 15.45 -3.98 11.08
CA ILE A 82 15.29 -2.54 11.34
C ILE A 82 16.49 -1.68 10.90
N ALA A 83 17.60 -2.30 10.50
CA ALA A 83 18.78 -1.59 10.03
C ALA A 83 18.48 -0.77 8.78
N ASP A 84 19.22 0.33 8.63
CA ASP A 84 19.12 1.22 7.46
C ASP A 84 19.37 0.44 6.15
N GLY A 85 18.46 0.59 5.19
CA GLY A 85 18.46 -0.17 3.93
C GLY A 85 18.04 -1.64 4.08
N GLY A 86 17.59 -2.02 5.27
CA GLY A 86 17.12 -3.35 5.60
C GLY A 86 15.79 -3.71 4.95
N PRO A 87 15.27 -4.92 5.22
CA PRO A 87 14.01 -5.40 4.69
C PRO A 87 12.82 -4.47 4.95
N LEU A 88 12.74 -3.84 6.13
CA LEU A 88 11.63 -2.92 6.42
C LEU A 88 11.67 -1.68 5.53
N ASP A 89 12.85 -1.08 5.35
CA ASP A 89 13.01 0.08 4.47
C ASP A 89 12.63 -0.23 3.02
N GLN A 90 12.98 -1.43 2.55
CA GLN A 90 12.57 -1.89 1.22
C GLN A 90 11.05 -2.00 1.08
N ILE A 91 10.37 -2.54 2.10
CA ILE A 91 8.90 -2.64 2.10
C ILE A 91 8.26 -1.24 2.10
N VAL A 92 8.80 -0.30 2.89
CA VAL A 92 8.31 1.08 2.92
C VAL A 92 8.51 1.76 1.56
N SER A 93 9.70 1.66 0.97
CA SER A 93 10.00 2.24 -0.35
C SER A 93 9.14 1.66 -1.47
N LEU A 94 8.89 0.35 -1.45
CA LEU A 94 7.97 -0.29 -2.40
C LEU A 94 6.54 0.23 -2.21
N SER A 95 6.11 0.41 -0.96
CA SER A 95 4.78 0.93 -0.65
C SER A 95 4.60 2.37 -1.15
N GLU A 96 5.62 3.22 -1.00
CA GLU A 96 5.64 4.57 -1.56
C GLU A 96 5.59 4.55 -3.10
N THR A 97 6.35 3.66 -3.73
CA THR A 97 6.35 3.48 -5.18
C THR A 97 4.97 3.08 -5.68
N LEU A 98 4.33 2.11 -5.02
CA LEU A 98 2.97 1.67 -5.34
C LEU A 98 1.94 2.78 -5.11
N ALA A 99 2.05 3.55 -4.03
CA ALA A 99 1.18 4.69 -3.76
C ALA A 99 1.32 5.78 -4.84
N SER A 100 2.52 5.99 -5.38
CA SER A 100 2.78 6.93 -6.47
C SER A 100 2.26 6.46 -7.83
N LEU A 101 2.02 5.16 -8.00
CA LEU A 101 1.62 4.59 -9.27
C LEU A 101 0.19 4.99 -9.64
N ALA A 102 -0.73 5.01 -8.68
CA ALA A 102 -2.13 5.39 -8.91
C ALA A 102 -2.30 6.78 -9.56
N PRO A 103 -1.75 7.89 -9.00
CA PRO A 103 -1.89 9.20 -9.64
C PRO A 103 -1.13 9.32 -10.96
N ASN A 104 -0.09 8.52 -11.18
CA ASN A 104 0.63 8.51 -12.47
C ASN A 104 -0.19 7.83 -13.57
N LEU A 105 -0.92 6.76 -13.24
CA LEU A 105 -1.84 6.10 -14.17
C LEU A 105 -3.03 7.01 -14.52
N GLU A 106 -3.54 7.79 -13.57
CA GLU A 106 -4.58 8.79 -13.79
C GLU A 106 -4.12 9.85 -14.81
N LYS A 107 -2.95 10.47 -14.57
CA LYS A 107 -2.35 11.45 -15.51
C LYS A 107 -2.11 10.87 -16.91
N MET A 108 -1.75 9.60 -17.00
CA MET A 108 -1.61 8.92 -18.29
C MET A 108 -2.96 8.76 -18.99
N GLY A 109 -4.03 8.45 -18.25
CA GLY A 109 -5.40 8.43 -18.76
C GLY A 109 -5.79 9.76 -19.39
N ASP A 110 -5.60 10.86 -18.66
CA ASP A 110 -5.90 12.23 -19.14
C ASP A 110 -5.11 12.55 -20.42
N SER A 111 -3.82 12.19 -20.43
CA SER A 111 -2.94 12.42 -21.58
C SER A 111 -3.40 11.64 -22.82
N ILE A 112 -3.88 10.40 -22.64
CA ILE A 112 -4.43 9.58 -23.73
C ILE A 112 -5.72 10.19 -24.26
N GLU A 113 -6.58 10.73 -23.39
CA GLU A 113 -7.82 11.40 -23.80
C GLU A 113 -7.53 12.66 -24.63
N LEU A 114 -6.60 13.50 -24.17
CA LEU A 114 -6.12 14.68 -24.90
C LEU A 114 -5.54 14.32 -26.28
N LEU A 115 -4.76 13.24 -26.36
CA LEU A 115 -4.22 12.75 -27.63
C LEU A 115 -5.34 12.30 -28.57
N ARG A 116 -6.37 11.62 -28.06
CA ARG A 116 -7.51 11.18 -28.87
C ARG A 116 -8.31 12.36 -29.41
N GLU A 117 -8.55 13.39 -28.60
CA GLU A 117 -9.20 14.62 -29.05
C GLU A 117 -8.37 15.32 -30.15
N THR A 118 -7.06 15.47 -29.93
CA THR A 118 -6.15 16.11 -30.88
C THR A 118 -6.08 15.35 -32.21
N VAL A 119 -6.00 14.01 -32.16
CA VAL A 119 -6.04 13.16 -33.36
C VAL A 119 -7.39 13.27 -34.07
N GLY A 120 -8.49 13.41 -33.32
CA GLY A 120 -9.82 13.68 -33.87
C GLY A 120 -9.87 14.98 -34.67
N VAL A 121 -9.36 16.07 -34.10
CA VAL A 121 -9.27 17.39 -34.76
C VAL A 121 -8.40 17.32 -36.01
N LEU A 122 -7.23 16.69 -35.92
CA LEU A 122 -6.32 16.52 -37.06
C LEU A 122 -6.97 15.69 -38.17
N SER A 123 -7.66 14.59 -37.82
CA SER A 123 -8.35 13.73 -38.79
C SER A 123 -9.50 14.48 -39.49
N ALA A 124 -10.26 15.29 -38.74
CA ALA A 124 -11.31 16.14 -39.29
C ALA A 124 -10.76 17.20 -40.27
N ALA A 125 -9.56 17.74 -40.02
CA ALA A 125 -8.90 18.70 -40.90
C ALA A 125 -8.26 18.07 -42.15
N VAL A 126 -7.75 16.84 -42.05
CA VAL A 126 -7.11 16.12 -43.16
C VAL A 126 -8.12 15.56 -44.16
N GLY A 127 -9.34 15.22 -43.74
CA GLY A 127 -10.41 14.72 -44.63
C GLY A 127 -10.64 15.61 -45.87
N PRO A 128 -10.96 16.91 -45.69
CA PRO A 128 -11.13 17.85 -46.80
C PRO A 128 -9.90 18.01 -47.70
N LEU A 129 -8.69 17.93 -47.15
CA LEU A 129 -7.44 18.00 -47.91
C LEU A 129 -7.21 16.75 -48.77
N GLY A 130 -7.61 15.57 -48.27
CA GLY A 130 -7.59 14.31 -49.01
C GLY A 130 -8.56 14.32 -50.20
N ASP A 131 -9.77 14.84 -50.01
CA ASP A 131 -10.77 14.98 -51.08
C ASP A 131 -10.32 15.95 -52.19
N LEU A 132 -9.63 17.04 -51.82
CA LEU A 132 -9.02 17.97 -52.77
C LEU A 132 -7.87 17.32 -53.56
N ALA A 133 -7.04 16.52 -52.91
CA ALA A 133 -5.96 15.77 -53.56
C ALA A 133 -6.50 14.71 -54.54
N GLY A 134 -7.58 14.02 -54.19
CA GLY A 134 -8.25 13.03 -55.06
C GLY A 134 -8.96 13.65 -56.28
N ARG A 135 -9.25 14.95 -56.24
CA ARG A 135 -9.91 15.71 -57.32
C ARG A 135 -8.94 16.44 -58.25
N LEU A 136 -7.62 16.33 -58.02
CA LEU A 136 -6.61 16.92 -58.90
C LEU A 136 -6.63 16.22 -60.28
N PRO A 137 -6.92 16.94 -61.38
CA PRO A 137 -6.96 16.34 -62.71
C PRO A 137 -5.56 15.85 -63.10
N GLY A 138 -5.44 14.57 -63.49
CA GLY A 138 -4.18 13.89 -63.88
C GLY A 138 -3.40 14.52 -65.04
N ARG A 139 -3.87 15.65 -65.58
CA ARG A 139 -3.19 16.50 -66.55
C ARG A 139 -1.94 17.20 -65.97
N TRP A 140 -1.81 17.30 -64.64
CA TRP A 140 -0.68 17.99 -63.99
C TRP A 140 0.44 17.05 -63.53
N LEU A 141 0.16 15.74 -63.41
CA LEU A 141 1.16 14.70 -63.06
C LEU A 141 1.94 14.18 -64.28
N LYS A 142 1.53 14.57 -65.51
CA LYS A 142 2.16 14.19 -66.78
C LYS A 142 2.71 15.43 -67.49
N GLY A 143 3.75 16.04 -66.95
CA GLY A 143 4.40 17.23 -67.53
C GLY A 143 5.86 17.32 -67.12
N GLY A 144 6.64 16.26 -67.32
CA GLY A 144 8.04 16.25 -66.89
C GLY A 144 8.81 15.00 -67.29
N ARG A 145 8.76 14.61 -68.57
CA ARG A 145 9.80 13.78 -69.20
C ARG A 145 9.59 13.72 -70.71
N GLY A 146 10.52 14.29 -71.44
CA GLY A 146 10.54 14.26 -72.90
C GLY A 146 11.20 15.48 -73.51
N ASN A 147 12.46 15.76 -73.16
CA ASN A 147 13.34 16.48 -74.08
C ASN A 147 14.67 15.74 -74.13
N GLY A 148 14.68 14.65 -74.90
CA GLY A 148 15.87 13.97 -75.37
C GLY A 148 15.97 14.27 -76.86
N THR A 149 16.93 15.13 -77.16
CA THR A 149 17.41 15.56 -78.48
C THR A 149 17.50 14.43 -79.50
N GLU A 150 16.86 14.63 -80.64
CA GLU A 150 17.19 13.93 -81.88
C GLU A 150 17.54 15.01 -82.92
N TYR A 151 18.83 15.17 -83.20
CA TYR A 151 19.32 15.63 -84.51
C TYR A 151 20.69 15.00 -84.74
N SER A 152 20.76 14.32 -85.88
CA SER A 152 21.87 13.59 -86.48
C SER A 152 23.10 14.44 -86.78
#